data_AF-A0A2E0SR90-F1
#
_entry.id   AF-A0A2E0SR90-F1
#
_cell.length_a   1.000
_cell.length_b   1.000
_cell.length_c   1.000
_cell.angle_alpha   90.00
_cell.angle_beta   90.00
_cell.angle_gamma   90.00
#
_symmetry.space_group_name_H-M   'P 1'
#
loop_
_entity.id
_entity.type
_entity.pdbx_description
1 polymer ?
#
loop_
_entity_poly.entity_id
_entity_poly.type
_entity_poly.pdbx_seq_one_letter_code
_entity_poly.pdbx_strand_id
1 'polypeptide(L)'
;MTIDRHTATAFVRPVDVALDVNRFSVALDEAWTPHIQVELECKLPTGDDRQLLDLRDEELRLDLRLRRDFGQAWSLAALTEAGGNSAAGLTALLSGGALSTLTNTFYRPWNGSLVRSSQRFDADLYVTERTFDDVSKTLRIVAQSDEAKLDGDALLQPTPWDPATTSLRAIVALVLARYDATLAPGDDDATVSEADATLWQPGDTAKAYLNPMLEAASLRLWCDERRVWRLTQRQNTAPGSIVLSEAVLTRHEDRMSLDPEQGVVDGVVVEYRWTDEFDLSRVERDVAGTEPARAALRVLRDNVVYPGPGAAAGILNRAQGRGRVLQIAAINNYEARPGMATTITPPETPAQTGFASAVTWTGPEFEMLLSARGLVDTPETAYTFGPAGFSYLDVDPGVAYTEFDWSMADA
;
A
#
# COMPACT_ATOMS: atom_id res chain seq x y z
N MET A 1 -5.53 -27.06 20.22
CA MET A 1 -5.00 -25.68 20.30
C MET A 1 -4.89 -25.18 18.87
N THR A 2 -5.65 -24.14 18.53
CA THR A 2 -5.56 -23.46 17.23
C THR A 2 -4.25 -22.69 17.18
N ILE A 3 -3.46 -22.90 16.14
CA ILE A 3 -2.28 -22.09 15.87
C ILE A 3 -2.69 -21.04 14.85
N ASP A 4 -2.74 -19.80 15.31
CA ASP A 4 -2.62 -18.62 14.46
C ASP A 4 -1.20 -18.09 14.66
N ARG A 5 -0.29 -18.44 13.75
CA ARG A 5 1.13 -18.11 13.87
C ARG A 5 1.50 -17.05 12.88
N HIS A 6 1.96 -15.91 13.40
CA HIS A 6 2.56 -14.85 12.62
C HIS A 6 4.08 -14.95 12.71
N THR A 7 4.76 -14.78 11.58
CA THR A 7 6.22 -14.73 11.51
C THR A 7 6.67 -13.62 10.58
N ALA A 8 7.72 -12.90 10.97
CA ALA A 8 8.46 -11.98 10.12
C ALA A 8 9.88 -12.53 9.94
N THR A 9 10.34 -12.63 8.70
CA THR A 9 11.73 -12.98 8.37
C THR A 9 12.27 -11.91 7.43
N ALA A 10 13.49 -11.45 7.69
CA ALA A 10 14.10 -10.39 6.91
C ALA A 10 15.58 -10.64 6.64
N PHE A 11 16.05 -10.27 5.45
CA PHE A 11 17.45 -10.31 5.04
C PHE A 11 17.82 -9.00 4.35
N VAL A 12 19.06 -8.55 4.56
CA VAL A 12 19.63 -7.41 3.83
C VAL A 12 20.51 -7.93 2.69
N ARG A 13 20.19 -7.54 1.46
CA ARG A 13 20.93 -7.86 0.24
C ARG A 13 21.73 -6.64 -0.26
N PRO A 14 22.82 -6.86 -1.01
CA PRO A 14 23.35 -8.17 -1.44
C PRO A 14 24.28 -8.83 -0.41
N VAL A 15 24.45 -8.23 0.77
CA VAL A 15 25.37 -8.70 1.82
C VAL A 15 24.89 -9.94 2.60
N ASP A 16 23.69 -10.44 2.32
CA ASP A 16 23.05 -11.63 2.90
C ASP A 16 23.01 -11.66 4.44
N VAL A 17 22.87 -10.49 5.08
CA VAL A 17 22.76 -10.38 6.54
C VAL A 17 21.34 -10.70 6.98
N ALA A 18 21.16 -11.80 7.71
CA ALA A 18 19.88 -12.17 8.30
C ALA A 18 19.53 -11.29 9.51
N LEU A 19 18.29 -10.79 9.57
CA LEU A 19 17.80 -9.95 10.65
C LEU A 19 16.90 -10.76 11.60
N ASP A 20 17.23 -10.72 12.89
CA ASP A 20 16.41 -11.30 13.97
C ASP A 20 15.36 -10.26 14.42
N VAL A 21 14.19 -10.27 13.77
CA VAL A 21 13.14 -9.25 13.89
C VAL A 21 12.36 -9.41 15.19
N ASN A 22 12.42 -8.42 16.08
CA ASN A 22 11.65 -8.38 17.32
C ASN A 22 10.29 -7.67 17.14
N ARG A 23 10.31 -6.54 16.43
CA ARG A 23 9.15 -5.71 16.12
C ARG A 23 9.22 -5.25 14.67
N PHE A 24 8.06 -5.12 14.05
CA PHE A 24 7.95 -4.58 12.70
C PHE A 24 6.74 -3.65 12.61
N SER A 25 6.84 -2.68 11.71
CA SER A 25 5.74 -1.86 11.21
C SER A 25 5.87 -1.80 9.70
N VAL A 26 4.84 -2.22 8.97
CA VAL A 26 4.81 -2.22 7.50
C VAL A 26 3.57 -1.46 7.06
N ALA A 27 3.75 -0.27 6.50
CA ALA A 27 2.70 0.60 6.00
C ALA A 27 2.67 0.61 4.48
N LEU A 28 1.48 0.44 3.90
CA LEU A 28 1.18 0.64 2.50
C LEU A 28 0.09 1.71 2.42
N ASP A 29 0.36 2.82 1.74
CA ASP A 29 -0.59 3.94 1.62
C ASP A 29 -0.62 4.45 0.18
N GLU A 30 -1.82 4.60 -0.39
CA GLU A 30 -1.99 5.11 -1.76
C GLU A 30 -1.75 6.63 -1.88
N ALA A 31 -1.86 7.37 -0.77
CA ALA A 31 -1.62 8.81 -0.71
C ALA A 31 -0.15 9.17 -0.50
N TRP A 32 0.68 8.19 -0.09
CA TRP A 32 2.09 8.41 0.16
C TRP A 32 2.97 8.08 -1.05
N THR A 33 4.10 8.78 -1.10
CA THR A 33 5.27 8.46 -1.91
C THR A 33 6.48 8.65 -1.00
N PRO A 34 7.16 7.57 -0.57
CA PRO A 34 7.04 6.19 -1.07
C PRO A 34 5.74 5.46 -0.71
N HIS A 35 5.30 4.53 -1.56
CA HIS A 35 4.06 3.76 -1.37
C HIS A 35 4.14 2.79 -0.19
N ILE A 36 5.29 2.13 -0.03
CA ILE A 36 5.55 1.16 1.04
C ILE A 36 6.61 1.75 1.96
N GLN A 37 6.38 1.69 3.27
CA GLN A 37 7.35 2.07 4.29
C GLN A 37 7.40 0.97 5.36
N VAL A 38 8.61 0.60 5.73
CA VAL A 38 8.89 -0.47 6.69
C VAL A 38 9.85 0.06 7.74
N GLU A 39 9.52 -0.22 8.99
CA GLU A 39 10.41 -0.06 10.13
C GLU A 39 10.55 -1.40 10.85
N LEU A 40 11.78 -1.86 10.99
CA LEU A 40 12.12 -3.06 11.75
C LEU A 40 12.96 -2.69 12.97
N GLU A 41 12.62 -3.27 14.11
CA GLU A 41 13.49 -3.33 15.28
C GLU A 41 13.97 -4.78 15.44
N CYS A 42 15.27 -4.98 15.33
CA CYS A 42 15.94 -6.27 15.30
C CYS A 42 16.92 -6.40 16.47
N LYS A 43 17.27 -7.64 16.81
CA LYS A 43 18.44 -7.88 17.64
C LYS A 43 19.69 -7.35 16.94
N LEU A 44 20.60 -6.79 17.73
CA LEU A 44 21.86 -6.30 17.20
C LEU A 44 22.69 -7.42 16.56
N PRO A 45 23.10 -7.27 15.29
CA PRO A 45 23.89 -8.28 14.59
C PRO A 45 25.35 -8.28 15.08
N THR A 46 26.13 -9.26 14.61
CA THR A 46 27.54 -9.41 15.03
C THR A 46 28.42 -8.28 14.50
N GLY A 47 29.65 -8.15 15.02
CA GLY A 47 30.55 -7.05 14.64
C GLY A 47 30.87 -6.98 13.15
N ASP A 48 31.02 -8.13 12.49
CA ASP A 48 31.33 -8.20 11.06
C ASP A 48 30.11 -7.82 10.21
N ASP A 49 28.92 -8.32 10.56
CA ASP A 49 27.65 -7.98 9.89
C ASP A 49 27.35 -6.47 9.96
N ARG A 50 27.71 -5.81 11.06
CA ARG A 50 27.48 -4.36 11.24
C ARG A 50 28.22 -3.50 10.22
N GLN A 51 29.40 -3.93 9.81
CA GLN A 51 30.20 -3.23 8.79
C GLN A 51 29.57 -3.40 7.41
N LEU A 52 29.08 -4.61 7.10
CA LEU A 52 28.38 -4.90 5.84
C LEU A 52 27.09 -4.10 5.66
N LEU A 53 26.48 -3.64 6.75
CA LEU A 53 25.28 -2.82 6.69
C LEU A 53 25.56 -1.33 6.40
N ASP A 54 26.75 -0.92 5.93
CA ASP A 54 27.02 0.49 5.62
C ASP A 54 26.35 0.97 4.32
N LEU A 55 25.36 1.87 4.46
CA LEU A 55 24.59 2.45 3.35
C LEU A 55 25.42 3.30 2.38
N ARG A 56 26.68 3.61 2.72
CA ARG A 56 27.59 4.40 1.86
C ARG A 56 28.38 3.53 0.88
N ASP A 57 28.53 2.25 1.20
CA ASP A 57 29.39 1.35 0.43
C ASP A 57 28.65 0.81 -0.79
N GLU A 58 27.36 0.49 -0.64
CA GLU A 58 26.51 -0.01 -1.72
C GLU A 58 25.01 0.17 -1.44
N GLU A 59 24.18 -0.03 -2.49
CA GLU A 59 22.73 -0.05 -2.34
C GLU A 59 22.29 -1.29 -1.54
N LEU A 60 21.80 -1.07 -0.32
CA LEU A 60 21.23 -2.14 0.50
C LEU A 60 19.73 -2.27 0.26
N ARG A 61 19.27 -3.53 0.18
CA ARG A 61 17.85 -3.88 0.01
C ARG A 61 17.37 -4.81 1.09
N LEU A 62 16.15 -4.59 1.58
CA LEU A 62 15.46 -5.43 2.53
C LEU A 62 14.56 -6.43 1.78
N ASP A 63 14.89 -7.71 1.85
CA ASP A 63 13.98 -8.81 1.51
C ASP A 63 13.18 -9.18 2.77
N LEU A 64 11.94 -8.69 2.85
CA LEU A 64 11.04 -8.92 3.96
C LEU A 64 9.96 -9.93 3.57
N ARG A 65 9.72 -10.90 4.45
CA ARG A 65 8.57 -11.80 4.37
C ARG A 65 7.77 -11.80 5.66
N LEU A 66 6.51 -11.42 5.58
CA LEU A 66 5.51 -11.64 6.61
C LEU A 66 4.64 -12.83 6.23
N ARG A 67 4.35 -13.68 7.21
CA ARG A 67 3.54 -14.88 7.00
C ARG A 67 2.60 -15.10 8.16
N ARG A 68 1.36 -15.48 7.86
CA ARG A 68 0.36 -15.94 8.81
C ARG A 68 -0.06 -17.34 8.43
N ASP A 69 0.17 -18.29 9.33
CA ASP A 69 -0.16 -19.69 9.14
C ASP A 69 -1.36 -20.07 10.00
N PHE A 70 -2.38 -20.64 9.37
CA PHE A 70 -3.56 -21.19 10.02
C PHE A 70 -3.47 -22.70 10.10
N GLY A 71 -3.46 -23.28 11.30
CA GLY A 71 -3.42 -24.73 11.44
C GLY A 71 -3.77 -25.22 12.84
N GLN A 72 -4.00 -26.52 12.97
CA GLN A 72 -4.10 -27.16 14.28
C GLN A 72 -2.70 -27.52 14.77
N ALA A 73 -2.36 -27.15 16.01
CA ALA A 73 -1.23 -27.77 16.70
C ALA A 73 -1.55 -29.26 16.86
N TRP A 74 -0.80 -30.14 16.23
CA TRP A 74 -0.81 -31.53 16.63
C TRP A 74 -0.06 -31.62 17.95
N SER A 75 -0.73 -32.12 18.98
CA SER A 75 -0.03 -32.46 20.21
C SER A 75 1.01 -33.54 19.89
N LEU A 76 2.09 -33.60 20.66
CA LEU A 76 3.06 -34.69 20.53
C LEU A 76 2.32 -36.03 20.58
N ALA A 77 1.35 -36.19 21.49
CA ALA A 77 0.51 -37.38 21.59
C ALA A 77 -0.24 -37.74 20.29
N ALA A 78 -0.87 -36.76 19.60
CA ALA A 78 -1.57 -37.02 18.34
C ALA A 78 -0.60 -37.40 17.19
N LEU A 79 0.59 -36.80 17.18
CA LEU A 79 1.68 -37.17 16.28
C LEU A 79 2.16 -38.60 16.56
N THR A 80 2.39 -38.94 17.84
CA THR A 80 2.80 -40.29 18.24
C THR A 80 1.73 -41.31 17.91
N GLU A 81 0.45 -41.01 18.18
CA GLU A 81 -0.69 -41.87 17.88
C GLU A 81 -0.81 -42.15 16.37
N ALA A 82 -0.66 -41.12 15.53
CA ALA A 82 -0.59 -41.30 14.07
C ALA A 82 0.58 -42.18 13.63
N GLY A 83 1.70 -42.12 14.34
CA GLY A 83 2.84 -43.03 14.21
C GLY A 83 2.68 -44.38 14.93
N GLY A 84 1.47 -44.79 15.29
CA GLY A 84 1.22 -46.04 16.02
C GLY A 84 1.81 -46.06 17.43
N ASN A 85 1.78 -44.91 18.12
CA ASN A 85 2.39 -44.67 19.43
C ASN A 85 3.91 -44.94 19.49
N SER A 86 4.61 -44.88 18.35
CA SER A 86 6.06 -45.08 18.30
C SER A 86 6.74 -44.07 17.38
N ALA A 87 7.93 -43.60 17.77
CA ALA A 87 8.75 -42.77 16.90
C ALA A 87 9.10 -43.51 15.59
N ALA A 88 9.35 -44.82 15.68
CA ALA A 88 9.62 -45.67 14.53
C ALA A 88 8.45 -45.74 13.54
N GLY A 89 7.20 -45.83 14.02
CA GLY A 89 6.03 -45.82 13.16
C GLY A 89 5.77 -44.46 12.53
N LEU A 90 6.08 -43.36 13.22
CA LEU A 90 6.10 -42.01 12.67
C LEU A 90 7.15 -41.86 11.57
N THR A 91 8.38 -42.32 11.81
CA THR A 91 9.45 -42.34 10.79
C THR A 91 9.11 -43.26 9.62
N ALA A 92 8.47 -44.40 9.86
CA ALA A 92 8.01 -45.33 8.83
C ALA A 92 6.94 -44.70 7.93
N LEU A 93 6.01 -43.93 8.51
CA LEU A 93 5.00 -43.13 7.79
C LEU A 93 5.63 -42.13 6.83
N LEU A 94 6.88 -41.75 7.07
CA LEU A 94 7.64 -40.75 6.32
C LEU A 94 8.78 -41.34 5.51
N SER A 95 9.04 -42.65 5.64
CA SER A 95 10.17 -43.30 4.97
C SER A 95 9.86 -43.40 3.48
N GLY A 96 10.68 -42.74 2.65
CA GLY A 96 10.51 -42.70 1.20
C GLY A 96 9.47 -41.68 0.70
N GLY A 97 8.79 -40.95 1.58
CA GLY A 97 7.88 -39.87 1.22
C GLY A 97 8.59 -38.52 1.08
N ALA A 98 8.08 -37.64 0.22
CA ALA A 98 8.54 -36.25 0.19
C ALA A 98 8.15 -35.54 1.50
N LEU A 99 8.93 -34.53 1.93
CA LEU A 99 8.62 -33.67 3.09
C LEU A 99 7.22 -33.04 3.01
N SER A 100 6.71 -32.81 1.79
CA SER A 100 5.34 -32.37 1.55
C SER A 100 4.27 -33.34 2.07
N THR A 101 4.57 -34.63 2.17
CA THR A 101 3.68 -35.66 2.72
C THR A 101 3.45 -35.45 4.22
N LEU A 102 4.49 -35.01 4.94
CA LEU A 102 4.42 -34.61 6.35
C LEU A 102 3.46 -33.43 6.51
N THR A 103 3.65 -32.40 5.69
CA THR A 103 2.77 -31.23 5.66
C THR A 103 1.33 -31.63 5.30
N ASN A 104 1.11 -32.42 4.25
CA ASN A 104 -0.25 -32.81 3.84
C ASN A 104 -0.96 -33.72 4.86
N THR A 105 -0.21 -34.58 5.55
CA THR A 105 -0.78 -35.52 6.54
C THR A 105 -1.13 -34.83 7.85
N PHE A 106 -0.24 -33.95 8.33
CA PHE A 106 -0.33 -33.33 9.64
C PHE A 106 -0.79 -31.86 9.60
N TYR A 107 -0.95 -31.27 8.43
CA TYR A 107 -1.58 -29.97 8.28
C TYR A 107 -3.01 -30.18 7.79
N ARG A 108 -3.89 -30.58 8.71
CA ARG A 108 -5.33 -30.62 8.45
C ARG A 108 -5.95 -29.27 8.83
N PRO A 109 -6.53 -28.52 7.87
CA PRO A 109 -7.26 -27.31 8.19
C PRO A 109 -8.55 -27.66 8.95
N TRP A 110 -8.96 -26.75 9.83
CA TRP A 110 -9.91 -27.01 10.91
C TRP A 110 -11.35 -27.35 10.46
N ASN A 111 -11.75 -27.07 9.22
CA ASN A 111 -13.12 -27.27 8.78
C ASN A 111 -13.16 -27.99 7.42
N GLY A 112 -13.88 -29.10 7.35
CA GLY A 112 -14.34 -29.63 6.07
C GLY A 112 -15.09 -28.51 5.34
N SER A 113 -14.59 -28.10 4.17
CA SER A 113 -15.07 -27.05 3.25
C SER A 113 -14.67 -25.58 3.46
N LEU A 114 -14.18 -25.12 4.62
CA LEU A 114 -13.82 -23.70 4.83
C LEU A 114 -12.35 -23.54 5.26
N VAL A 115 -11.44 -23.80 4.33
CA VAL A 115 -9.99 -23.63 4.55
C VAL A 115 -9.60 -22.18 4.29
N ARG A 116 -9.12 -21.46 5.32
CA ARG A 116 -8.38 -20.21 5.10
C ARG A 116 -6.96 -20.59 4.67
N SER A 117 -6.51 -20.08 3.52
CA SER A 117 -5.12 -20.22 3.08
C SER A 117 -4.18 -19.46 4.01
N SER A 118 -2.96 -19.97 4.19
CA SER A 118 -1.89 -19.17 4.79
C SER A 118 -1.71 -17.88 3.99
N GLN A 119 -1.53 -16.77 4.69
CA GLN A 119 -1.35 -15.45 4.08
C GLN A 119 0.14 -15.11 4.05
N ARG A 120 0.54 -14.37 3.02
CA ARG A 120 1.94 -13.99 2.82
C ARG A 120 2.06 -12.61 2.19
N PHE A 121 2.99 -11.83 2.72
CA PHE A 121 3.49 -10.60 2.13
C PHE A 121 5.00 -10.76 1.94
N ASP A 122 5.46 -10.53 0.71
CA ASP A 122 6.89 -10.45 0.39
C ASP A 122 7.16 -9.06 -0.16
N ALA A 123 8.24 -8.42 0.28
CA ALA A 123 8.64 -7.12 -0.22
C ALA A 123 10.14 -7.05 -0.43
N ASP A 124 10.53 -6.44 -1.54
CA ASP A 124 11.91 -6.10 -1.87
C ASP A 124 12.08 -4.58 -1.85
N LEU A 125 12.58 -4.04 -0.73
CA LEU A 125 12.56 -2.61 -0.42
C LEU A 125 13.97 -2.01 -0.36
N TYR A 126 14.10 -0.72 -0.68
CA TYR A 126 15.35 0.02 -0.56
C TYR A 126 15.58 0.45 0.89
N VAL A 127 16.74 0.15 1.47
CA VAL A 127 17.07 0.55 2.84
C VAL A 127 17.53 2.01 2.84
N THR A 128 16.82 2.87 3.57
CA THR A 128 17.08 4.31 3.61
C THR A 128 17.73 4.77 4.90
N GLU A 129 17.50 4.05 6.00
CA GLU A 129 18.07 4.38 7.30
C GLU A 129 18.47 3.12 8.07
N ARG A 130 19.54 3.23 8.85
CA ARG A 130 19.91 2.25 9.86
C ARG A 130 20.33 2.96 11.14
N THR A 131 20.06 2.36 12.28
CA THR A 131 20.56 2.83 13.58
C THR A 131 20.99 1.65 14.42
N PHE A 132 22.23 1.67 14.92
CA PHE A 132 22.67 0.72 15.94
C PHE A 132 22.57 1.34 17.32
N ASP A 133 21.98 0.63 18.26
CA ASP A 133 22.01 0.98 19.67
C ASP A 133 22.78 -0.10 20.44
N ASP A 134 24.02 0.23 20.81
CA ASP A 134 24.89 -0.63 21.59
C ASP A 134 24.45 -0.81 23.04
N VAL A 135 23.61 0.09 23.57
CA VAL A 135 23.12 0.02 24.95
C VAL A 135 21.93 -0.94 25.03
N SER A 136 20.91 -0.73 24.19
CA SER A 136 19.75 -1.62 24.15
C SER A 136 20.00 -2.93 23.40
N LYS A 137 21.14 -3.04 22.70
CA LYS A 137 21.49 -4.19 21.83
C LYS A 137 20.43 -4.41 20.75
N THR A 138 20.01 -3.32 20.12
CA THR A 138 19.04 -3.33 19.01
C THR A 138 19.63 -2.72 17.74
N LEU A 139 19.08 -3.13 16.60
CA LEU A 139 19.28 -2.55 15.28
C LEU A 139 17.91 -2.08 14.78
N ARG A 140 17.80 -0.80 14.41
CA ARG A 140 16.65 -0.25 13.68
C ARG A 140 16.98 -0.15 12.19
N ILE A 141 16.10 -0.67 11.35
CA ILE A 141 16.19 -0.55 9.88
C ILE A 141 14.91 0.13 9.39
N VAL A 142 15.07 1.20 8.59
CA VAL A 142 13.98 1.79 7.82
C VAL A 142 14.22 1.48 6.35
N ALA A 143 13.20 0.91 5.71
CA ALA A 143 13.21 0.61 4.29
C ALA A 143 11.92 1.10 3.63
N GLN A 144 12.02 1.47 2.36
CA GLN A 144 10.92 2.05 1.60
C GLN A 144 10.87 1.44 0.20
N SER A 145 9.74 1.58 -0.50
CA SER A 145 9.67 1.21 -1.92
C SER A 145 10.61 2.10 -2.77
N ASP A 146 10.92 1.66 -4.00
CA ASP A 146 11.99 2.26 -4.81
C ASP A 146 11.75 3.75 -5.17
N GLU A 147 10.56 4.31 -4.94
CA GLU A 147 10.30 5.75 -5.02
C GLU A 147 11.20 6.59 -4.12
N ALA A 148 11.69 6.03 -3.01
CA ALA A 148 12.64 6.71 -2.14
C ALA A 148 13.95 7.10 -2.86
N LYS A 149 14.30 6.42 -3.95
CA LYS A 149 15.46 6.79 -4.77
C LYS A 149 15.25 8.14 -5.48
N LEU A 150 14.01 8.47 -5.80
CA LEU A 150 13.66 9.74 -6.45
C LEU A 150 13.77 10.94 -5.51
N ASP A 151 13.74 10.70 -4.19
CA ASP A 151 13.90 11.74 -3.16
C ASP A 151 15.35 12.24 -3.08
N GLY A 152 16.34 11.39 -3.35
CA GLY A 152 17.77 11.71 -3.23
C GLY A 152 18.50 12.05 -4.53
N ASP A 153 17.97 11.64 -5.69
CA ASP A 153 18.62 11.88 -6.98
C ASP A 153 18.30 13.26 -7.54
N ALA A 154 19.20 14.21 -7.28
CA ALA A 154 19.19 15.53 -7.89
C ALA A 154 19.89 15.52 -9.26
N LEU A 155 19.40 16.32 -10.21
CA LEU A 155 20.08 16.50 -11.49
C LEU A 155 21.42 17.23 -11.30
N LEU A 156 22.54 16.51 -11.44
CA LEU A 156 23.91 17.04 -11.26
C LEU A 156 24.53 17.64 -12.53
N GLN A 157 23.73 18.03 -13.52
CA GLN A 157 24.20 18.63 -14.77
C GLN A 157 24.08 20.16 -14.70
N PRO A 158 24.99 20.93 -15.35
CA PRO A 158 24.94 22.40 -15.29
C PRO A 158 23.82 23.01 -16.14
N THR A 159 23.20 22.22 -17.02
CA THR A 159 22.12 22.65 -17.92
C THR A 159 20.86 21.85 -17.61
N PRO A 160 19.67 22.44 -17.81
CA PRO A 160 18.42 21.69 -17.71
C PRO A 160 18.44 20.48 -18.64
N TRP A 161 17.88 19.37 -18.18
CA TRP A 161 17.69 18.17 -18.99
C TRP A 161 16.32 18.23 -19.67
N ASP A 162 16.33 18.09 -21.00
CA ASP A 162 15.13 18.11 -21.84
C ASP A 162 14.78 16.67 -22.29
N PRO A 163 13.59 16.14 -21.92
CA PRO A 163 13.14 14.83 -22.39
C PRO A 163 12.74 14.79 -23.87
N ALA A 164 12.62 15.94 -24.54
CA ALA A 164 12.18 16.11 -25.94
C ALA A 164 10.81 15.47 -26.23
N THR A 165 9.92 15.46 -25.24
CA THR A 165 8.55 14.94 -25.35
C THR A 165 7.66 15.59 -24.29
N THR A 166 6.37 15.72 -24.60
CA THR A 166 5.34 16.19 -23.67
C THR A 166 4.46 15.07 -23.11
N SER A 167 4.69 13.82 -23.54
CA SER A 167 4.02 12.63 -22.96
C SER A 167 4.59 12.36 -21.57
N LEU A 168 3.77 12.53 -20.54
CA LEU A 168 4.16 12.34 -19.15
C LEU A 168 4.64 10.90 -18.89
N ARG A 169 4.01 9.91 -19.52
CA ARG A 169 4.46 8.52 -19.44
C ARG A 169 5.85 8.32 -20.03
N ALA A 170 6.13 8.93 -21.18
CA ALA A 170 7.45 8.88 -21.79
C ALA A 170 8.51 9.59 -20.93
N ILE A 171 8.19 10.76 -20.36
CA ILE A 171 9.05 11.48 -19.41
C ILE A 171 9.37 10.59 -18.21
N VAL A 172 8.36 9.99 -17.58
CA VAL A 172 8.53 9.07 -16.44
C VAL A 172 9.44 7.90 -16.82
N ALA A 173 9.23 7.27 -17.99
CA ALA A 173 10.06 6.16 -18.44
C ALA A 173 11.53 6.58 -18.63
N LEU A 174 11.80 7.78 -19.17
CA LEU A 174 13.15 8.32 -19.32
C LEU A 174 13.82 8.61 -17.97
N VAL A 175 13.07 9.15 -17.00
CA VAL A 175 13.58 9.37 -15.64
C VAL A 175 13.89 8.03 -14.96
N LEU A 176 13.00 7.05 -15.06
CA LEU A 176 13.21 5.71 -14.47
C LEU A 176 14.40 4.96 -15.08
N ALA A 177 14.67 5.16 -16.38
CA ALA A 177 15.82 4.55 -17.03
C ALA A 177 17.17 4.96 -16.41
N ARG A 178 17.25 6.10 -15.70
CA ARG A 178 18.45 6.52 -14.95
C ARG A 178 18.76 5.62 -13.75
N TYR A 179 17.79 4.85 -13.27
CA TYR A 179 17.91 3.94 -12.12
C TYR A 179 17.86 2.46 -12.52
N ASP A 180 18.08 2.17 -13.81
CA ASP A 180 17.88 0.84 -14.39
C ASP A 180 16.47 0.27 -14.11
N ALA A 181 15.48 1.16 -13.95
CA ALA A 181 14.10 0.82 -13.69
C ALA A 181 13.26 0.92 -14.97
N THR A 182 12.29 0.01 -15.12
CA THR A 182 11.37 -0.01 -16.25
C THR A 182 9.94 0.23 -15.77
N LEU A 183 9.24 1.16 -16.44
CA LEU A 183 7.82 1.36 -16.21
C LEU A 183 7.02 0.18 -16.77
N ALA A 184 6.16 -0.42 -15.95
CA ALA A 184 5.26 -1.48 -16.41
C ALA A 184 4.36 -0.98 -17.55
N PRO A 185 4.01 -1.82 -18.55
CA PRO A 185 3.07 -1.46 -19.60
C PRO A 185 1.73 -0.97 -19.04
N GLY A 186 1.08 -0.06 -19.76
CA GLY A 186 -0.19 0.56 -19.39
C GLY A 186 -0.52 1.76 -20.27
N ASP A 187 -1.79 2.17 -20.25
CA ASP A 187 -2.32 3.22 -21.12
C ASP A 187 -2.44 4.59 -20.43
N ASP A 188 -2.24 4.64 -19.10
CA ASP A 188 -2.25 5.89 -18.35
C ASP A 188 -1.11 6.80 -18.82
N ASP A 189 -1.49 7.92 -19.42
CA ASP A 189 -0.63 8.98 -19.92
C ASP A 189 -1.36 10.33 -19.85
N ALA A 190 -0.61 11.43 -19.94
CA ALA A 190 -1.12 12.78 -20.07
C ALA A 190 -0.14 13.64 -20.87
N THR A 191 -0.63 14.75 -21.43
CA THR A 191 0.21 15.72 -22.14
C THR A 191 0.49 16.90 -21.22
N VAL A 192 1.77 17.19 -20.98
CA VAL A 192 2.21 18.41 -20.28
C VAL A 192 1.93 19.61 -21.20
N SER A 193 1.23 20.62 -20.69
CA SER A 193 0.72 21.72 -21.52
C SER A 193 1.83 22.71 -21.93
N GLU A 194 2.71 23.03 -20.98
CA GLU A 194 3.83 23.95 -21.18
C GLU A 194 5.13 23.18 -21.40
N ALA A 195 5.81 23.42 -22.52
CA ALA A 195 7.07 22.73 -22.84
C ALA A 195 8.15 22.98 -21.78
N ASP A 196 8.24 24.20 -21.24
CA ASP A 196 9.22 24.57 -20.21
C ASP A 196 9.00 23.79 -18.90
N ALA A 197 7.78 23.35 -18.61
CA ALA A 197 7.49 22.52 -17.45
C ALA A 197 8.05 21.09 -17.58
N THR A 198 8.41 20.66 -18.79
CA THR A 198 9.08 19.37 -19.02
C THR A 198 10.58 19.43 -18.77
N LEU A 199 11.17 20.61 -18.57
CA LEU A 199 12.61 20.75 -18.34
C LEU A 199 12.95 20.41 -16.88
N TRP A 200 13.85 19.44 -16.68
CA TRP A 200 14.36 19.12 -15.35
C TRP A 200 15.52 20.04 -15.01
N GLN A 201 15.35 20.88 -13.99
CA GLN A 201 16.36 21.87 -13.60
C GLN A 201 17.52 21.25 -12.80
N PRO A 202 18.75 21.80 -12.93
CA PRO A 202 19.87 21.42 -12.08
C PRO A 202 19.56 21.56 -10.59
N GLY A 203 19.89 20.54 -9.80
CA GLY A 203 19.68 20.51 -8.35
C GLY A 203 18.29 20.04 -7.90
N ASP A 204 17.29 20.02 -8.77
CA ASP A 204 15.99 19.45 -8.44
C ASP A 204 16.09 17.93 -8.35
N THR A 205 15.41 17.35 -7.36
CA THR A 205 15.28 15.89 -7.26
C THR A 205 14.30 15.37 -8.30
N ALA A 206 14.48 14.12 -8.75
CA ALA A 206 13.58 13.50 -9.72
C ALA A 206 12.12 13.53 -9.25
N LYS A 207 11.88 13.37 -7.95
CA LYS A 207 10.54 13.49 -7.37
C LYS A 207 10.01 14.93 -7.42
N ALA A 208 10.83 15.92 -7.07
CA ALA A 208 10.44 17.32 -7.14
C ALA A 208 10.09 17.75 -8.57
N TYR A 209 10.83 17.24 -9.55
CA TYR A 209 10.58 17.44 -10.98
C TYR A 209 9.29 16.74 -11.46
N LEU A 210 9.09 15.46 -11.13
CA LEU A 210 7.93 14.69 -11.62
C LEU A 210 6.61 15.06 -10.95
N ASN A 211 6.62 15.40 -9.66
CA ASN A 211 5.41 15.56 -8.85
C ASN A 211 4.42 16.60 -9.41
N PRO A 212 4.84 17.82 -9.82
CA PRO A 212 3.91 18.81 -10.37
C PRO A 212 3.15 18.29 -11.60
N MET A 213 3.85 17.60 -12.51
CA MET A 213 3.24 17.03 -13.72
C MET A 213 2.29 15.88 -13.38
N LEU A 214 2.70 14.96 -12.50
CA LEU A 214 1.87 13.86 -12.01
C LEU A 214 0.61 14.36 -11.29
N GLU A 215 0.73 15.41 -10.48
CA GLU A 215 -0.41 16.05 -9.80
C GLU A 215 -1.37 16.69 -10.79
N ALA A 216 -0.87 17.47 -11.75
CA ALA A 216 -1.70 18.09 -12.78
C ALA A 216 -2.49 17.05 -13.58
N ALA A 217 -1.84 15.95 -13.95
CA ALA A 217 -2.47 14.83 -14.64
C ALA A 217 -3.37 13.95 -13.74
N SER A 218 -3.45 14.21 -12.43
CA SER A 218 -4.10 13.31 -11.45
C SER A 218 -3.59 11.86 -11.48
N LEU A 219 -2.36 11.67 -11.94
CA LEU A 219 -1.66 10.39 -11.98
C LEU A 219 -0.78 10.20 -10.75
N ARG A 220 -0.35 8.96 -10.55
CA ARG A 220 0.57 8.53 -9.50
C ARG A 220 1.62 7.62 -10.10
N LEU A 221 2.88 7.96 -9.85
CA LEU A 221 4.00 7.05 -10.01
C LEU A 221 4.26 6.34 -8.67
N TRP A 222 4.31 5.02 -8.68
CA TRP A 222 4.59 4.21 -7.50
C TRP A 222 5.29 2.90 -7.87
N CYS A 223 5.93 2.28 -6.89
CA CYS A 223 6.63 1.01 -7.05
C CYS A 223 6.03 -0.02 -6.09
N ASP A 224 5.60 -1.17 -6.63
CA ASP A 224 4.98 -2.23 -5.83
C ASP A 224 6.01 -3.06 -5.06
N GLU A 225 5.53 -4.00 -4.23
CA GLU A 225 6.38 -4.83 -3.37
C GLU A 225 7.35 -5.74 -4.15
N ARG A 226 7.13 -5.89 -5.47
CA ARG A 226 7.95 -6.68 -6.40
C ARG A 226 8.85 -5.81 -7.27
N ARG A 227 8.99 -4.52 -6.93
CA ARG A 227 9.78 -3.53 -7.67
C ARG A 227 9.23 -3.22 -9.06
N VAL A 228 7.95 -3.42 -9.28
CA VAL A 228 7.32 -3.05 -10.55
C VAL A 228 6.83 -1.62 -10.44
N TRP A 229 7.44 -0.73 -11.22
CA TRP A 229 7.03 0.66 -11.33
C TRP A 229 5.75 0.78 -12.14
N ARG A 230 4.79 1.53 -11.61
CA ARG A 230 3.47 1.71 -12.19
C ARG A 230 3.14 3.19 -12.23
N LEU A 231 2.59 3.60 -13.37
CA LEU A 231 1.95 4.89 -13.55
C LEU A 231 0.47 4.59 -13.70
N THR A 232 -0.33 5.01 -12.71
CA THR A 232 -1.77 4.77 -12.68
C THR A 232 -2.51 6.04 -12.31
N GLN A 233 -3.82 6.05 -12.49
CA GLN A 233 -4.67 7.00 -11.77
C GLN A 233 -4.43 6.89 -10.25
N ARG A 234 -4.56 8.02 -9.55
CA ARG A 234 -4.36 8.06 -8.09
C ARG A 234 -5.30 7.16 -7.32
N GLN A 235 -6.56 7.06 -7.76
CA GLN A 235 -7.55 6.16 -7.18
C GLN A 235 -7.62 4.90 -8.03
N ASN A 236 -6.71 3.96 -7.79
CA ASN A 236 -6.73 2.67 -8.48
C ASN A 236 -7.46 1.62 -7.64
N THR A 237 -8.14 0.70 -8.31
CA THR A 237 -8.70 -0.50 -7.69
C THR A 237 -7.68 -1.63 -7.73
N ALA A 238 -7.46 -2.30 -6.61
CA ALA A 238 -6.64 -3.50 -6.54
C ALA A 238 -7.55 -4.75 -6.53
N PRO A 239 -7.11 -5.86 -7.15
CA PRO A 239 -7.86 -7.12 -7.10
C PRO A 239 -7.96 -7.64 -5.67
N GLY A 240 -9.06 -8.32 -5.35
CA GLY A 240 -9.33 -8.87 -4.02
C GLY A 240 -10.28 -8.01 -3.20
N SER A 241 -10.65 -8.53 -2.03
CA SER A 241 -11.57 -7.87 -1.11
C SER A 241 -11.18 -8.11 0.34
N ILE A 242 -11.38 -7.11 1.17
CA ILE A 242 -11.18 -7.16 2.62
C ILE A 242 -12.55 -7.18 3.27
N VAL A 243 -12.82 -8.20 4.09
CA VAL A 243 -14.07 -8.29 4.86
C VAL A 243 -13.71 -8.27 6.34
N LEU A 244 -14.13 -7.22 7.04
CA LEU A 244 -13.91 -7.04 8.47
C LEU A 244 -15.25 -7.10 9.20
N SER A 245 -15.47 -8.16 9.95
CA SER A 245 -16.63 -8.33 10.82
C SER A 245 -16.26 -8.13 12.28
N GLU A 246 -17.25 -7.93 13.15
CA GLU A 246 -17.08 -7.84 14.61
C GLU A 246 -16.15 -8.91 15.20
N ALA A 247 -16.15 -10.12 14.64
CA ALA A 247 -15.30 -11.23 15.11
C ALA A 247 -13.78 -11.00 14.95
N VAL A 248 -13.35 -10.09 14.08
CA VAL A 248 -11.93 -9.81 13.83
C VAL A 248 -11.51 -8.37 14.15
N LEU A 249 -12.47 -7.50 14.44
CA LEU A 249 -12.25 -6.11 14.80
C LEU A 249 -11.73 -5.99 16.24
N THR A 250 -10.68 -5.21 16.43
CA THR A 250 -10.13 -4.86 17.77
C THR A 250 -10.46 -3.42 18.14
N ARG A 251 -10.56 -2.52 17.15
CA ARG A 251 -10.94 -1.11 17.33
C ARG A 251 -11.63 -0.57 16.08
N HIS A 252 -12.59 0.33 16.28
CA HIS A 252 -13.28 1.04 15.20
C HIS A 252 -13.42 2.51 15.58
N GLU A 253 -12.88 3.40 14.76
CA GLU A 253 -12.99 4.85 14.92
C GLU A 253 -13.53 5.46 13.61
N ASP A 254 -14.65 6.16 13.70
CA ASP A 254 -15.23 6.94 12.59
C ASP A 254 -14.99 8.42 12.86
N ARG A 255 -14.18 9.04 12.01
CA ARG A 255 -13.82 10.44 12.13
C ARG A 255 -14.23 11.22 10.89
N MET A 256 -14.95 12.30 11.12
CA MET A 256 -15.30 13.31 10.12
C MET A 256 -14.82 14.68 10.59
N SER A 257 -14.12 15.44 9.74
CA SER A 257 -13.63 16.79 10.07
C SER A 257 -13.90 17.76 8.92
N LEU A 258 -14.27 18.99 9.27
CA LEU A 258 -14.38 20.14 8.35
C LEU A 258 -13.15 21.06 8.43
N ASP A 259 -12.14 20.69 9.21
CA ASP A 259 -10.88 21.40 9.26
C ASP A 259 -10.15 21.25 7.91
N PRO A 260 -9.86 22.32 7.15
CA PRO A 260 -9.20 22.22 5.86
C PRO A 260 -7.81 21.58 5.92
N GLU A 261 -7.14 21.57 7.09
CA GLU A 261 -5.86 20.89 7.28
C GLU A 261 -6.02 19.38 7.49
N GLN A 262 -7.17 18.93 8.03
CA GLN A 262 -7.38 17.55 8.47
C GLN A 262 -8.61 16.85 7.87
N GLY A 263 -9.35 17.53 6.99
CA GLY A 263 -10.74 17.18 6.68
C GLY A 263 -11.20 17.59 5.29
N VAL A 264 -12.52 17.72 5.15
CA VAL A 264 -13.16 18.07 3.88
C VAL A 264 -12.83 19.50 3.49
N VAL A 265 -12.34 19.69 2.27
CA VAL A 265 -12.37 20.99 1.59
C VAL A 265 -13.30 20.94 0.40
N ASP A 266 -13.95 22.06 0.10
CA ASP A 266 -14.83 22.23 -1.06
C ASP A 266 -14.27 23.22 -2.08
N GLY A 267 -13.09 23.79 -1.81
CA GLY A 267 -12.28 24.54 -2.77
C GLY A 267 -10.79 24.26 -2.61
N VAL A 268 -10.07 24.25 -3.72
CA VAL A 268 -8.61 24.21 -3.76
C VAL A 268 -8.10 25.24 -4.76
N VAL A 269 -7.09 26.00 -4.35
CA VAL A 269 -6.34 26.91 -5.22
C VAL A 269 -4.86 26.53 -5.16
N VAL A 270 -4.28 26.20 -6.30
CA VAL A 270 -2.83 25.99 -6.46
C VAL A 270 -2.25 27.19 -7.17
N GLU A 271 -1.29 27.86 -6.54
CA GLU A 271 -0.59 29.01 -7.10
C GLU A 271 0.84 28.61 -7.45
N TYR A 272 1.19 28.74 -8.73
CA TYR A 272 2.51 28.47 -9.29
C TYR A 272 3.24 29.79 -9.47
N ARG A 273 4.49 29.85 -9.00
CA ARG A 273 5.36 31.02 -9.17
C ARG A 273 6.70 30.57 -9.73
N TRP A 274 7.15 31.22 -10.79
CA TRP A 274 8.46 30.97 -11.37
C TRP A 274 8.98 32.23 -12.06
N THR A 275 10.25 32.19 -12.43
CA THR A 275 10.90 33.20 -13.27
C THR A 275 11.12 32.59 -14.65
N ASP A 276 10.70 33.27 -15.70
CA ASP A 276 10.90 32.82 -17.08
C ASP A 276 12.31 33.13 -17.61
N GLU A 277 12.60 32.72 -18.84
CA GLU A 277 13.90 32.95 -19.50
C GLU A 277 14.29 34.44 -19.65
N PHE A 278 13.33 35.36 -19.49
CA PHE A 278 13.53 36.81 -19.56
C PHE A 278 13.66 37.48 -18.19
N ASP A 279 13.83 36.69 -17.12
CA ASP A 279 13.90 37.16 -15.73
C ASP A 279 12.58 37.84 -15.27
N LEU A 280 11.45 37.50 -15.90
CA LEU A 280 10.13 38.01 -15.51
C LEU A 280 9.47 37.04 -14.54
N SER A 281 8.99 37.58 -13.41
CA SER A 281 8.19 36.82 -12.45
C SER A 281 6.81 36.51 -13.04
N ARG A 282 6.49 35.22 -13.09
CA ARG A 282 5.20 34.68 -13.55
C ARG A 282 4.43 34.11 -12.37
N VAL A 283 3.10 34.26 -12.43
CA VAL A 283 2.17 33.66 -11.47
C VAL A 283 0.99 33.10 -12.24
N GLU A 284 0.75 31.80 -12.11
CA GLU A 284 -0.44 31.14 -12.64
C GLU A 284 -1.21 30.43 -11.52
N ARG A 285 -2.52 30.28 -11.71
CA ARG A 285 -3.41 29.67 -10.72
C ARG A 285 -4.28 28.59 -11.34
N ASP A 286 -4.31 27.44 -10.67
CA ASP A 286 -5.27 26.37 -10.92
C ASP A 286 -6.29 26.34 -9.78
N VAL A 287 -7.57 26.24 -10.12
CA VAL A 287 -8.67 26.36 -9.16
C VAL A 287 -9.67 25.25 -9.41
N ALA A 288 -10.11 24.58 -8.34
CA ALA A 288 -11.19 23.61 -8.37
C ALA A 288 -12.09 23.74 -7.15
N GLY A 289 -13.39 23.52 -7.32
CA GLY A 289 -14.35 23.52 -6.22
C GLY A 289 -15.63 24.29 -6.49
N THR A 290 -16.40 24.50 -5.43
CA THR A 290 -17.65 25.26 -5.46
C THR A 290 -17.45 26.68 -4.93
N GLU A 291 -18.20 27.64 -5.48
CA GLU A 291 -18.24 29.01 -4.97
C GLU A 291 -19.66 29.35 -4.46
N PRO A 292 -19.81 29.83 -3.21
CA PRO A 292 -18.78 30.00 -2.19
C PRO A 292 -18.33 28.66 -1.57
N ALA A 293 -17.03 28.54 -1.30
CA ALA A 293 -16.44 27.42 -0.57
C ALA A 293 -16.67 27.59 0.95
N ARG A 294 -17.08 26.53 1.65
CA ARG A 294 -17.14 26.48 3.13
C ARG A 294 -15.75 26.30 3.73
N ALA A 295 -14.86 25.59 3.06
CA ALA A 295 -13.47 25.36 3.45
C ALA A 295 -12.58 25.26 2.20
N ALA A 296 -11.65 26.20 2.05
CA ALA A 296 -10.74 26.25 0.92
C ALA A 296 -9.28 25.98 1.33
N LEU A 297 -8.58 25.16 0.56
CA LEU A 297 -7.14 24.93 0.71
C LEU A 297 -6.35 25.72 -0.32
N ARG A 298 -5.32 26.44 0.13
CA ARG A 298 -4.36 27.11 -0.76
C ARG A 298 -3.03 26.37 -0.73
N VAL A 299 -2.51 26.01 -1.90
CA VAL A 299 -1.20 25.38 -2.08
C VAL A 299 -0.31 26.32 -2.88
N LEU A 300 0.88 26.63 -2.36
CA LEU A 300 1.88 27.45 -3.04
C LEU A 300 2.99 26.57 -3.60
N ARG A 301 3.35 26.78 -4.86
CA ARG A 301 4.45 26.11 -5.57
C ARG A 301 5.43 27.17 -6.07
N ASP A 302 6.46 27.43 -5.27
CA ASP A 302 7.52 28.37 -5.63
C ASP A 302 8.60 27.68 -6.49
N ASN A 303 9.11 28.40 -7.50
CA ASN A 303 10.06 27.92 -8.49
C ASN A 303 9.58 26.70 -9.30
N VAL A 304 8.28 26.61 -9.56
CA VAL A 304 7.68 25.53 -10.35
C VAL A 304 6.93 26.14 -11.53
N VAL A 305 7.34 25.78 -12.75
CA VAL A 305 6.65 26.17 -13.98
C VAL A 305 5.29 25.47 -14.02
N TYR A 306 4.24 26.20 -14.43
CA TYR A 306 2.89 25.67 -14.53
C TYR A 306 2.83 24.50 -15.53
N PRO A 307 2.54 23.25 -15.09
CA PRO A 307 2.54 22.09 -15.99
C PRO A 307 1.24 21.94 -16.81
N GLY A 308 0.21 22.71 -16.46
CA GLY A 308 -1.16 22.58 -16.97
C GLY A 308 -2.20 22.46 -15.85
N PRO A 309 -3.49 22.52 -16.19
CA PRO A 309 -4.58 22.46 -15.21
C PRO A 309 -4.78 21.04 -14.67
N GLY A 310 -5.45 20.92 -13.51
CA GLY A 310 -5.94 19.65 -12.97
C GLY A 310 -5.35 19.28 -11.61
N ALA A 311 -4.27 19.95 -11.18
CA ALA A 311 -3.67 19.70 -9.88
C ALA A 311 -4.63 20.07 -8.74
N ALA A 312 -5.33 21.21 -8.86
CA ALA A 312 -6.35 21.64 -7.90
C ALA A 312 -7.49 20.64 -7.81
N ALA A 313 -7.99 20.15 -8.96
CA ALA A 313 -9.05 19.14 -9.02
C ALA A 313 -8.60 17.80 -8.40
N GLY A 314 -7.37 17.38 -8.69
CA GLY A 314 -6.77 16.18 -8.11
C GLY A 314 -6.59 16.28 -6.59
N ILE A 315 -6.17 17.43 -6.08
CA ILE A 315 -6.07 17.69 -4.63
C ILE A 315 -7.46 17.70 -3.98
N LEU A 316 -8.44 18.36 -4.62
CA LEU A 316 -9.82 18.43 -4.13
C LEU A 316 -10.45 17.04 -4.04
N ASN A 317 -10.35 16.22 -5.08
CA ASN A 317 -10.87 14.86 -5.10
C ASN A 317 -10.25 13.99 -3.98
N ARG A 318 -8.95 14.18 -3.68
CA ARG A 318 -8.30 13.50 -2.55
C ARG A 318 -8.83 13.97 -1.21
N ALA A 319 -8.99 15.28 -1.04
CA ALA A 319 -9.48 15.83 0.22
C ALA A 319 -10.94 15.48 0.49
N GLN A 320 -11.79 15.47 -0.54
CA GLN A 320 -13.17 14.99 -0.46
C GLN A 320 -13.23 13.51 -0.10
N GLY A 321 -12.34 12.68 -0.67
CA GLY A 321 -12.23 11.27 -0.32
C GLY A 321 -11.82 11.01 1.15
N ARG A 322 -11.16 11.98 1.80
CA ARG A 322 -10.80 11.95 3.24
C ARG A 322 -11.89 12.53 4.15
N GLY A 323 -13.02 12.95 3.61
CA GLY A 323 -14.03 13.65 4.38
C GLY A 323 -14.55 12.87 5.59
N ARG A 324 -14.74 11.56 5.37
CA ARG A 324 -15.01 10.55 6.39
C ARG A 324 -13.88 9.52 6.30
N VAL A 325 -13.13 9.37 7.38
CA VAL A 325 -12.08 8.36 7.49
C VAL A 325 -12.52 7.38 8.56
N LEU A 326 -12.67 6.11 8.17
CA LEU A 326 -12.73 5.02 9.13
C LEU A 326 -11.33 4.51 9.37
N GLN A 327 -10.93 4.51 10.63
CA GLN A 327 -9.70 3.90 11.08
C GLN A 327 -10.04 2.66 11.89
N ILE A 328 -9.61 1.51 11.39
CA ILE A 328 -10.08 0.21 11.84
C ILE A 328 -8.87 -0.62 12.24
N ALA A 329 -8.87 -1.15 13.45
CA ALA A 329 -7.87 -2.11 13.87
C ALA A 329 -8.47 -3.52 13.87
N ALA A 330 -7.71 -4.49 13.38
CA ALA A 330 -8.12 -5.89 13.27
C ALA A 330 -6.90 -6.82 13.35
N ILE A 331 -7.13 -8.13 13.41
CA ILE A 331 -6.04 -9.12 13.33
C ILE A 331 -5.35 -9.04 11.96
N ASN A 332 -4.02 -9.12 11.94
CA ASN A 332 -3.20 -9.03 10.73
C ASN A 332 -3.70 -9.89 9.55
N ASN A 333 -4.01 -9.24 8.44
CA ASN A 333 -4.23 -9.85 7.14
C ASN A 333 -3.16 -9.40 6.15
N TYR A 334 -2.15 -10.23 5.92
CA TYR A 334 -1.01 -9.89 5.05
C TYR A 334 -1.35 -9.88 3.55
N GLU A 335 -2.57 -10.25 3.16
CA GLU A 335 -3.07 -10.10 1.79
C GLU A 335 -3.72 -8.74 1.56
N ALA A 336 -4.05 -7.98 2.62
CA ALA A 336 -4.66 -6.66 2.46
C ALA A 336 -3.74 -5.72 1.67
N ARG A 337 -4.32 -4.94 0.76
CA ARG A 337 -3.62 -3.92 -0.04
C ARG A 337 -4.49 -2.68 -0.18
N PRO A 338 -3.89 -1.48 -0.26
CA PRO A 338 -4.59 -0.30 -0.74
C PRO A 338 -5.23 -0.56 -2.12
N GLY A 339 -6.39 0.03 -2.36
CA GLY A 339 -7.21 -0.16 -3.56
C GLY A 339 -8.14 -1.37 -3.52
N MET A 340 -8.00 -2.32 -2.59
CA MET A 340 -8.93 -3.45 -2.47
C MET A 340 -10.31 -2.97 -2.01
N ALA A 341 -11.37 -3.57 -2.55
CA ALA A 341 -12.71 -3.36 -2.06
C ALA A 341 -12.78 -3.79 -0.59
N THR A 342 -13.40 -2.99 0.28
CA THR A 342 -13.53 -3.31 1.71
C THR A 342 -14.99 -3.28 2.12
N THR A 343 -15.40 -4.28 2.90
CA THR A 343 -16.69 -4.34 3.57
C THR A 343 -16.43 -4.47 5.06
N ILE A 344 -16.91 -3.48 5.81
CA ILE A 344 -16.69 -3.36 7.24
C ILE A 344 -18.06 -3.47 7.92
N THR A 345 -18.20 -4.37 8.87
CA THR A 345 -19.42 -4.55 9.67
C THR A 345 -19.07 -4.25 11.13
N PRO A 346 -19.10 -2.97 11.56
CA PRO A 346 -18.88 -2.62 12.95
C PRO A 346 -20.07 -3.05 13.81
N PRO A 347 -19.91 -3.17 15.13
CA PRO A 347 -21.03 -3.42 16.03
C PRO A 347 -22.09 -2.31 15.91
N GLU A 348 -23.37 -2.69 15.95
CA GLU A 348 -24.52 -1.78 16.04
C GLU A 348 -24.70 -0.77 14.89
N THR A 349 -23.91 -0.86 13.82
CA THR A 349 -24.02 0.03 12.65
C THR A 349 -24.19 -0.78 11.36
N PRO A 350 -24.87 -0.25 10.34
CA PRO A 350 -24.96 -0.91 9.04
C PRO A 350 -23.57 -1.17 8.48
N ALA A 351 -23.45 -2.22 7.67
CA ALA A 351 -22.21 -2.51 6.97
C ALA A 351 -21.84 -1.35 6.03
N GLN A 352 -20.55 -1.04 6.02
CA GLN A 352 -19.99 0.09 5.26
C GLN A 352 -19.07 -0.48 4.20
N THR A 353 -19.30 -0.09 2.96
CA THR A 353 -18.52 -0.59 1.81
C THR A 353 -17.74 0.54 1.18
N GLY A 354 -16.49 0.30 0.82
CA GLY A 354 -15.62 1.29 0.19
C GLY A 354 -14.35 0.64 -0.33
N PHE A 355 -13.24 1.39 -0.29
CA PHE A 355 -11.92 0.88 -0.67
C PHE A 355 -10.90 1.14 0.44
N ALA A 356 -9.97 0.20 0.63
CA ALA A 356 -8.82 0.42 1.49
C ALA A 356 -7.92 1.52 0.90
N SER A 357 -7.64 2.58 1.64
CA SER A 357 -6.69 3.62 1.21
C SER A 357 -5.29 3.40 1.79
N ALA A 358 -5.23 2.85 3.01
CA ALA A 358 -3.97 2.52 3.67
C ALA A 358 -4.12 1.28 4.54
N VAL A 359 -3.04 0.50 4.65
CA VAL A 359 -2.92 -0.68 5.51
C VAL A 359 -1.60 -0.57 6.26
N THR A 360 -1.61 -0.72 7.58
CA THR A 360 -0.39 -0.87 8.38
C THR A 360 -0.45 -2.16 9.17
N TRP A 361 0.56 -3.01 9.04
CA TRP A 361 0.73 -4.20 9.87
C TRP A 361 1.79 -3.95 10.93
N THR A 362 1.49 -4.31 12.17
CA THR A 362 2.47 -4.24 13.27
C THR A 362 2.68 -5.60 13.93
N GLY A 363 3.84 -5.77 14.55
CA GLY A 363 4.17 -6.90 15.43
C GLY A 363 5.06 -6.41 16.58
N PRO A 364 5.04 -7.06 17.76
CA PRO A 364 4.51 -8.40 18.04
C PRO A 364 3.01 -8.46 18.35
N GLU A 365 2.30 -7.34 18.38
CA GLU A 365 0.87 -7.28 18.70
C GLU A 365 -0.01 -7.93 17.60
N PHE A 366 0.54 -8.07 16.40
CA PHE A 366 -0.10 -8.66 15.22
C PHE A 366 -1.41 -7.98 14.83
N GLU A 367 -1.44 -6.66 14.95
CA GLU A 367 -2.57 -5.80 14.63
C GLU A 367 -2.37 -5.16 13.25
N MET A 368 -3.44 -5.15 12.46
CA MET A 368 -3.56 -4.42 11.22
C MET A 368 -4.41 -3.19 11.45
N LEU A 369 -3.90 -2.03 11.06
CA LEU A 369 -4.64 -0.79 10.95
C LEU A 369 -5.05 -0.59 9.49
N LEU A 370 -6.34 -0.49 9.22
CA LEU A 370 -6.92 -0.22 7.91
C LEU A 370 -7.56 1.17 7.93
N SER A 371 -7.17 2.02 6.97
CA SER A 371 -7.91 3.23 6.63
C SER A 371 -8.73 2.97 5.37
N ALA A 372 -10.00 3.36 5.38
CA ALA A 372 -10.90 3.20 4.24
C ALA A 372 -11.40 4.56 3.71
N ARG A 373 -11.66 4.62 2.41
CA ARG A 373 -12.23 5.76 1.69
C ARG A 373 -13.43 5.37 0.86
N GLY A 374 -14.19 6.39 0.41
CA GLY A 374 -15.34 6.18 -0.48
C GLY A 374 -16.42 5.31 0.16
N LEU A 375 -16.59 5.48 1.47
CA LEU A 375 -17.47 4.65 2.27
C LEU A 375 -18.92 5.05 2.04
N VAL A 376 -19.74 4.04 1.76
CA VAL A 376 -21.18 4.16 1.64
C VAL A 376 -21.81 3.27 2.70
N ASP A 377 -22.71 3.85 3.49
CA ASP A 377 -23.55 3.09 4.41
C ASP A 377 -24.46 2.21 3.56
N THR A 378 -24.27 0.91 3.68
CA THR A 378 -24.96 -0.06 2.85
C THR A 378 -26.06 -0.66 3.73
N PRO A 379 -27.34 -0.28 3.54
CA PRO A 379 -28.41 -0.88 4.32
C PRO A 379 -28.41 -2.38 4.11
N GLU A 380 -28.85 -3.15 5.11
CA GLU A 380 -28.93 -4.63 5.02
C GLU A 380 -29.71 -5.11 3.78
N THR A 381 -30.59 -4.26 3.23
CA THR A 381 -31.38 -4.49 2.02
C THR A 381 -30.70 -4.02 0.73
N ALA A 382 -29.38 -3.82 0.70
CA ALA A 382 -28.69 -3.38 -0.52
C ALA A 382 -28.23 -4.54 -1.39
N TYR A 383 -28.23 -4.35 -2.71
CA TYR A 383 -27.85 -5.37 -3.69
C TYR A 383 -26.41 -5.84 -3.61
N THR A 384 -25.51 -5.05 -3.03
CA THR A 384 -24.11 -5.42 -2.83
C THR A 384 -23.95 -6.66 -1.94
N PHE A 385 -24.97 -7.01 -1.14
CA PHE A 385 -24.99 -8.23 -0.33
C PHE A 385 -25.59 -9.44 -1.05
N GLY A 386 -25.97 -9.31 -2.32
CA GLY A 386 -26.41 -10.44 -3.15
C GLY A 386 -25.29 -11.47 -3.37
N PRO A 387 -25.63 -12.70 -3.78
CA PRO A 387 -24.64 -13.73 -4.11
C PRO A 387 -23.62 -13.27 -5.17
N ALA A 388 -22.41 -13.82 -5.14
CA ALA A 388 -21.39 -13.49 -6.13
C ALA A 388 -21.88 -13.83 -7.55
N GLY A 389 -21.78 -12.87 -8.47
CA GLY A 389 -22.27 -13.02 -9.85
C GLY A 389 -23.62 -12.35 -10.11
N PHE A 390 -24.32 -11.89 -9.07
CA PHE A 390 -25.54 -11.09 -9.20
C PHE A 390 -25.21 -9.61 -9.35
N SER A 391 -25.92 -8.93 -10.25
CA SER A 391 -25.80 -7.51 -10.54
C SER A 391 -27.14 -6.80 -10.36
N TYR A 392 -27.10 -5.47 -10.29
CA TYR A 392 -28.32 -4.65 -10.29
C TYR A 392 -29.22 -4.92 -11.52
N LEU A 393 -28.65 -5.37 -12.63
CA LEU A 393 -29.39 -5.66 -13.86
C LEU A 393 -30.19 -6.97 -13.79
N ASP A 394 -29.90 -7.81 -12.80
CA ASP A 394 -30.59 -9.09 -12.60
C ASP A 394 -31.85 -8.95 -11.73
N VAL A 395 -32.13 -7.73 -11.23
CA VAL A 395 -33.35 -7.40 -10.50
C VAL A 395 -34.34 -6.72 -11.45
N ASP A 396 -35.53 -7.30 -11.60
CA ASP A 396 -36.57 -6.77 -12.47
C ASP A 396 -36.91 -5.30 -12.11
N PRO A 397 -37.04 -4.40 -13.10
CA PRO A 397 -37.39 -3.00 -12.85
C PRO A 397 -38.70 -2.87 -12.06
N GLY A 398 -38.64 -2.19 -10.92
CA GLY A 398 -39.81 -1.91 -10.07
C GLY A 398 -40.05 -2.93 -8.95
N VAL A 399 -39.26 -4.01 -8.88
CA VAL A 399 -39.24 -4.91 -7.72
C VAL A 399 -38.40 -4.28 -6.62
N ALA A 400 -38.99 -4.07 -5.44
CA ALA A 400 -38.19 -3.65 -4.30
C ALA A 400 -37.25 -4.79 -3.90
N TYR A 401 -36.02 -4.48 -3.48
CA TYR A 401 -35.04 -5.51 -3.09
C TYR A 401 -35.57 -6.47 -2.01
N THR A 402 -36.39 -5.95 -1.10
CA THR A 402 -37.06 -6.71 -0.04
C THR A 402 -38.11 -7.69 -0.56
N GLU A 403 -38.55 -7.53 -1.80
CA GLU A 403 -39.54 -8.35 -2.48
C GLU A 403 -38.88 -9.35 -3.46
N PHE A 404 -37.57 -9.22 -3.69
CA PHE A 404 -36.83 -10.12 -4.54
C PHE A 404 -36.60 -11.46 -3.83
N ASP A 405 -36.96 -12.56 -4.48
CA ASP A 405 -36.79 -13.90 -3.94
C ASP A 405 -35.34 -14.39 -4.15
N TRP A 406 -34.50 -14.15 -3.14
CA TRP A 406 -33.09 -14.56 -3.11
C TRP A 406 -32.89 -16.07 -3.19
N SER A 407 -33.92 -16.87 -2.89
CA SER A 407 -33.80 -18.34 -2.91
C SER A 407 -33.64 -18.91 -4.32
N MET A 408 -33.96 -18.13 -5.36
CA MET A 408 -33.78 -18.54 -6.76
C MET A 408 -32.36 -18.32 -7.30
N ALA A 409 -31.51 -17.59 -6.58
CA ALA A 409 -30.14 -17.28 -7.03
C ALA A 409 -29.11 -18.38 -6.72
N ASP A 410 -29.45 -19.34 -5.84
CA ASP A 410 -28.59 -20.48 -5.47
C ASP A 410 -28.79 -21.73 -6.37
N ALA A 411 -29.59 -21.61 -7.43
CA ALA A 411 -29.87 -22.68 -8.41
C ALA A 411 -29.04 -22.49 -9.69
#